data_AF-A0A6M7TJP5-F1
#
_entry.id   AF-A0A6M7TJP5-F1
#
_cell.length_a   1.000
_cell.length_b   1.000
_cell.length_c   1.000
_cell.angle_alpha   90.00
_cell.angle_beta   90.00
_cell.angle_gamma   90.00
#
_symmetry.space_group_name_H-M   'P 1'
#
loop_
_entity.id
_entity.type
_entity.pdbx_description
1 polymer ?
#
loop_
_entity_poly.entity_id
_entity_poly.type
_entity_poly.pdbx_seq_one_letter_code
_entity_poly.pdbx_strand_id
1 'polypeptide(L)'
;MEIGTYRIVRSVLRDREYAPGGPNAREAISLYSSRQLNVYQAIINAFYQKSEDKNSDDSNHIIKRVIEGIVQNATANAPAQILEEQSTLALKSTIPVVTNANVDVVSALKLSDFGEDNPLVAFAGGLVFEIRNSYSPQPTNTPIAIVREMASYAAWRAIDEGSRDQTGAIFDRLNQISSEADQAVQKANKDMGVAANNFAVLTEQLRTRSTTAIEAAERAAEQVAAFQLHAKDLQARLDGFEADIQAKSLDAEEKLSSFLNAAQARTAYRQVVSYWSDRATDSWRALVISSLALAVFLIGLPILAVLENDTVINFLKHLTDATNVPLGSEPNAVVLTVATVSRLVVITIPLALYFWLIKLLVRFNIRSMLLMDDARQRETIIETYYKMIEQEAATKEDRSMILQALCRPPPGHGGDNVEPPSVTDIIERAVGKSVS
;
A
#
# COMPACT_ATOMS: atom_id res chain seq x y z
N MET A 1 -3.66 38.08 -68.86
CA MET A 1 -5.02 38.20 -68.31
C MET A 1 -5.93 38.54 -69.46
N GLU A 2 -6.72 37.58 -69.91
CA GLU A 2 -7.48 37.73 -71.15
C GLU A 2 -8.81 38.42 -70.88
N ILE A 3 -9.06 39.54 -71.57
CA ILE A 3 -10.32 40.31 -71.51
C ILE A 3 -11.55 39.42 -71.78
N GLY A 4 -11.36 38.30 -72.51
CA GLY A 4 -12.40 37.30 -72.80
C GLY A 4 -12.96 36.62 -71.55
N THR A 5 -12.10 36.19 -70.64
CA THR A 5 -12.47 35.45 -69.42
C THR A 5 -13.49 36.21 -68.58
N TYR A 6 -13.21 37.48 -68.25
CA TYR A 6 -14.12 38.26 -67.40
C TYR A 6 -15.37 38.74 -68.14
N ARG A 7 -15.32 38.88 -69.46
CA ARG A 7 -16.53 39.16 -70.27
C ARG A 7 -17.53 38.00 -70.16
N ILE A 8 -17.03 36.77 -70.20
CA ILE A 8 -17.83 35.55 -69.99
C ILE A 8 -18.36 35.48 -68.55
N VAL A 9 -17.48 35.67 -67.55
CA VAL A 9 -17.91 35.66 -66.13
C VAL A 9 -18.98 36.72 -65.90
N ARG A 10 -18.84 37.90 -66.49
CA ARG A 10 -19.86 38.95 -66.43
C ARG A 10 -21.13 38.58 -67.17
N SER A 11 -21.09 37.94 -68.34
CA SER A 11 -22.34 37.57 -69.04
C SER A 11 -23.19 36.61 -68.21
N VAL A 12 -22.58 35.86 -67.29
CA VAL A 12 -23.28 35.02 -66.32
C VAL A 12 -23.78 35.84 -65.12
N LEU A 13 -22.96 36.75 -64.60
CA LEU A 13 -23.23 37.50 -63.36
C LEU A 13 -23.83 38.91 -63.58
N ARG A 14 -24.28 39.22 -64.81
CA ARG A 14 -24.64 40.58 -65.22
C ARG A 14 -25.89 41.08 -64.52
N ASP A 15 -26.92 40.24 -64.51
CA ASP A 15 -28.28 40.68 -64.28
C ASP A 15 -28.66 40.41 -62.83
N ARG A 16 -29.15 41.45 -62.14
CA ARG A 16 -29.72 41.34 -60.78
C ARG A 16 -31.24 41.29 -60.81
N GLU A 17 -31.80 41.35 -62.01
CA GLU A 17 -33.21 41.39 -62.28
C GLU A 17 -33.52 40.46 -63.46
N TYR A 18 -34.49 39.58 -63.29
CA TYR A 18 -34.96 38.68 -64.32
C TYR A 18 -36.46 38.89 -64.53
N ALA A 19 -36.82 39.44 -65.70
CA ALA A 19 -38.20 39.76 -66.08
C ALA A 19 -38.57 39.01 -67.37
N PRO A 20 -38.89 37.69 -67.29
CA PRO A 20 -39.35 36.94 -68.44
C PRO A 20 -40.73 37.46 -68.83
N GLY A 21 -40.83 38.23 -69.92
CA GLY A 21 -42.13 38.67 -70.43
C GLY A 21 -43.03 37.49 -70.86
N GLY A 22 -44.32 37.77 -71.07
CA GLY A 22 -45.28 36.81 -71.63
C GLY A 22 -46.19 36.14 -70.60
N PRO A 23 -47.11 35.26 -71.05
CA PRO A 23 -48.19 34.70 -70.22
C PRO A 23 -47.67 33.80 -69.08
N ASN A 24 -46.46 33.25 -69.20
CA ASN A 24 -45.86 32.33 -68.22
C ASN A 24 -44.84 33.02 -67.29
N ALA A 25 -44.78 34.35 -67.29
CA ALA A 25 -43.80 35.14 -66.51
C ALA A 25 -43.78 34.76 -65.02
N ARG A 26 -44.97 34.67 -64.40
CA ARG A 26 -45.13 34.38 -62.97
C ARG A 26 -44.61 32.99 -62.60
N GLU A 27 -44.88 31.99 -63.45
CA GLU A 27 -44.41 30.62 -63.24
C GLU A 27 -42.88 30.53 -63.36
N ALA A 28 -42.31 31.16 -64.39
CA ALA A 28 -40.87 31.20 -64.59
C ALA A 28 -40.14 31.89 -63.42
N ILE A 29 -40.65 33.03 -62.94
CA ILE A 29 -40.10 33.77 -61.80
C ILE A 29 -40.17 32.95 -60.51
N SER A 30 -41.30 32.30 -60.24
CA SER A 30 -41.48 31.43 -59.07
C SER A 30 -40.51 30.23 -59.11
N LEU A 31 -40.35 29.63 -60.29
CA LEU A 31 -39.41 28.54 -60.53
C LEU A 31 -37.97 28.99 -60.25
N TYR A 32 -37.54 30.14 -60.77
CA TYR A 32 -36.17 30.59 -60.59
C TYR A 32 -35.89 31.15 -59.19
N SER A 33 -36.88 31.73 -58.51
CA SER A 33 -36.77 32.14 -57.11
C SER A 33 -36.42 30.93 -56.21
N SER A 34 -37.13 29.81 -56.41
CA SER A 34 -36.90 28.58 -55.63
C SER A 34 -35.67 27.76 -56.08
N ARG A 35 -35.14 27.99 -57.29
CA ARG A 35 -34.04 27.17 -57.87
C ARG A 35 -32.70 27.89 -58.03
N GLN A 36 -32.54 29.14 -57.56
CA GLN A 36 -31.27 29.88 -57.73
C GLN A 36 -30.04 29.08 -57.29
N LEU A 37 -30.08 28.44 -56.10
CA LEU A 37 -28.96 27.64 -55.60
C LEU A 37 -28.58 26.50 -56.55
N ASN A 38 -29.57 25.77 -57.08
CA ASN A 38 -29.35 24.65 -57.99
C ASN A 38 -28.76 25.11 -59.33
N VAL A 39 -29.22 26.25 -59.85
CA VAL A 39 -28.69 26.83 -61.10
C VAL A 39 -27.25 27.30 -60.90
N TYR A 40 -26.91 27.93 -59.78
CA TYR A 40 -25.53 28.28 -59.44
C TYR A 40 -24.64 27.05 -59.31
N GLN A 41 -25.10 25.98 -58.66
CA GLN A 41 -24.34 24.73 -58.56
C GLN A 41 -24.09 24.10 -59.94
N ALA A 42 -25.07 24.15 -60.85
CA ALA A 42 -24.88 23.71 -62.22
C ALA A 42 -23.80 24.53 -62.96
N ILE A 43 -23.81 25.86 -62.79
CA ILE A 43 -22.78 26.75 -63.35
C ILE A 43 -21.40 26.45 -62.75
N ILE A 44 -21.29 26.30 -61.43
CA ILE A 44 -20.04 25.95 -60.74
C ILE A 44 -19.49 24.61 -61.26
N ASN A 45 -20.36 23.60 -61.39
CA ASN A 45 -19.97 22.29 -61.92
C ASN A 45 -19.51 22.39 -63.38
N ALA A 46 -20.17 23.20 -64.21
CA ALA A 46 -19.74 23.42 -65.59
C ALA A 46 -18.35 24.09 -65.64
N PHE A 47 -18.09 25.12 -64.84
CA PHE A 47 -16.77 25.74 -64.74
C PHE A 47 -15.71 24.80 -64.16
N TYR A 48 -16.08 23.98 -63.17
CA TYR A 48 -15.21 22.97 -62.56
C TYR A 48 -14.74 21.95 -63.59
N GLN A 49 -15.67 21.36 -64.36
CA GLN A 49 -15.36 20.40 -65.41
C GLN A 49 -14.38 20.95 -66.45
N LYS A 50 -14.51 22.24 -66.82
CA LYS A 50 -13.56 22.89 -67.74
C LYS A 50 -12.18 23.15 -67.10
N SER A 51 -12.10 23.22 -65.77
CA SER A 51 -10.86 23.51 -65.03
C SER A 51 -10.06 22.24 -64.70
N GLU A 52 -10.73 21.09 -64.65
CA GLU A 52 -10.15 19.78 -64.33
C GLU A 52 -9.15 19.31 -65.41
N ASP A 53 -9.36 19.71 -66.67
CA ASP A 53 -8.46 19.42 -67.80
C ASP A 53 -7.05 20.07 -67.68
N LYS A 54 -6.80 20.94 -66.67
CA LYS A 54 -5.53 21.69 -66.49
C LYS A 54 -4.62 21.19 -65.33
N ASN A 55 -4.69 19.93 -64.91
CA ASN A 55 -3.68 19.26 -64.04
C ASN A 55 -3.53 19.76 -62.58
N SER A 56 -4.60 20.21 -61.92
CA SER A 56 -4.56 20.63 -60.50
C SER A 56 -5.84 20.21 -59.76
N ASP A 57 -5.98 18.91 -59.53
CA ASP A 57 -7.22 18.30 -59.02
C ASP A 57 -7.57 18.79 -57.60
N ASP A 58 -6.61 18.72 -56.66
CA ASP A 58 -6.86 19.06 -55.25
C ASP A 58 -7.23 20.52 -55.01
N SER A 59 -6.58 21.46 -55.71
CA SER A 59 -6.86 22.89 -55.51
C SER A 59 -8.22 23.29 -56.09
N ASN A 60 -8.63 22.72 -57.23
CA ASN A 60 -9.93 22.99 -57.83
C ASN A 60 -11.07 22.45 -56.96
N HIS A 61 -10.90 21.28 -56.34
CA HIS A 61 -11.86 20.72 -55.39
C HIS A 61 -12.09 21.62 -54.18
N ILE A 62 -11.01 22.16 -53.60
CA ILE A 62 -11.10 23.11 -52.48
C ILE A 62 -11.83 24.38 -52.92
N ILE A 63 -11.46 24.94 -54.08
CA ILE A 63 -12.07 26.15 -54.63
C ILE A 63 -13.57 25.94 -54.90
N LYS A 64 -13.95 24.82 -55.52
CA LYS A 64 -15.36 24.43 -55.74
C LYS A 64 -16.15 24.43 -54.44
N ARG A 65 -15.65 23.74 -53.40
CA ARG A 65 -16.31 23.64 -52.10
C ARG A 65 -16.48 25.01 -51.45
N VAL A 66 -15.46 25.88 -51.53
CA VAL A 66 -15.54 27.24 -51.00
C VAL A 66 -16.61 28.06 -51.73
N ILE A 67 -16.65 28.02 -53.06
CA ILE A 67 -17.65 28.77 -53.85
C ILE A 67 -19.07 28.25 -53.58
N GLU A 68 -19.26 26.93 -53.50
CA GLU A 68 -20.55 26.33 -53.15
C GLU A 68 -21.05 26.82 -51.78
N GLY A 69 -20.17 26.85 -50.78
CA GLY A 69 -20.48 27.39 -49.47
C GLY A 69 -20.83 28.89 -49.50
N ILE A 70 -20.11 29.67 -50.30
CA ILE A 70 -20.39 31.10 -50.50
C ILE A 70 -21.77 31.30 -51.13
N VAL A 71 -22.11 30.57 -52.20
CA VAL A 71 -23.41 30.66 -52.86
C VAL A 71 -24.54 30.21 -51.94
N GLN A 72 -24.35 29.11 -51.21
CA GLN A 72 -25.34 28.59 -50.27
C GLN A 72 -25.64 29.65 -49.19
N ASN A 73 -24.60 30.25 -48.61
CA ASN A 73 -24.77 31.30 -47.61
C ASN A 73 -25.37 32.58 -48.21
N ALA A 74 -24.95 32.98 -49.41
CA ALA A 74 -25.44 34.20 -50.04
C ALA A 74 -26.91 34.10 -50.45
N THR A 75 -27.32 32.95 -51.01
CA THR A 75 -28.73 32.69 -51.39
C THR A 75 -29.64 32.55 -50.15
N ALA A 76 -29.13 31.99 -49.05
CA ALA A 76 -29.87 31.91 -47.78
C ALA A 76 -30.08 33.29 -47.11
N ASN A 77 -29.05 34.15 -47.14
CA ASN A 77 -29.09 35.45 -46.46
C ASN A 77 -29.71 36.57 -47.30
N ALA A 78 -29.69 36.46 -48.62
CA ALA A 78 -30.26 37.43 -49.54
C ALA A 78 -31.12 36.75 -50.62
N PRO A 79 -32.27 36.14 -50.23
CA PRO A 79 -33.13 35.44 -51.16
C PRO A 79 -33.71 36.41 -52.22
N ALA A 80 -33.90 35.89 -53.44
CA ALA A 80 -34.48 36.65 -54.52
C ALA A 80 -35.96 36.98 -54.23
N GLN A 81 -36.36 38.22 -54.46
CA GLN A 81 -37.70 38.73 -54.18
C GLN A 81 -38.46 38.95 -55.49
N ILE A 82 -39.73 38.55 -55.50
CA ILE A 82 -40.63 38.83 -56.63
C ILE A 82 -41.16 40.25 -56.44
N LEU A 83 -40.90 41.11 -57.41
CA LEU A 83 -41.43 42.46 -57.46
C LEU A 83 -42.47 42.55 -58.57
N GLU A 84 -43.62 43.14 -58.25
CA GLU A 84 -44.69 43.44 -59.20
C GLU A 84 -44.76 44.96 -59.37
N GLU A 85 -44.18 45.48 -60.45
CA GLU A 85 -44.14 46.91 -60.75
C GLU A 85 -44.84 47.17 -62.08
N GLN A 86 -45.89 47.99 -62.06
CA GLN A 86 -46.62 48.46 -63.25
C GLN A 86 -46.99 47.36 -64.27
N SER A 87 -47.54 46.24 -63.79
CA SER A 87 -47.93 45.05 -64.58
C SER A 87 -46.79 44.22 -65.16
N THR A 88 -45.54 44.50 -64.76
CA THR A 88 -44.38 43.65 -65.03
C THR A 88 -43.97 42.91 -63.75
N LEU A 89 -43.81 41.60 -63.87
CA LEU A 89 -43.26 40.76 -62.80
C LEU A 89 -41.77 40.60 -63.05
N ALA A 90 -40.97 40.86 -62.04
CA ALA A 90 -39.53 40.69 -62.08
C ALA A 90 -39.01 39.97 -60.83
N LEU A 91 -38.01 39.11 -61.01
CA LEU A 91 -37.24 38.53 -59.92
C LEU A 91 -36.04 39.44 -59.65
N LYS A 92 -36.03 40.14 -58.52
CA LYS A 92 -34.91 41.00 -58.13
C LYS A 92 -34.14 40.36 -56.98
N SER A 93 -32.81 40.37 -57.08
CA SER A 93 -31.96 39.78 -56.05
C SER A 93 -30.74 40.65 -55.76
N THR A 94 -30.26 40.60 -54.52
CA THR A 94 -29.04 41.31 -54.10
C THR A 94 -27.78 40.59 -54.60
N ILE A 95 -27.90 39.31 -54.93
CA ILE A 95 -26.90 38.55 -55.70
C ILE A 95 -27.36 38.45 -57.17
N PRO A 96 -26.46 38.26 -58.14
CA PRO A 96 -26.87 38.10 -59.53
C PRO A 96 -27.93 36.99 -59.69
N VAL A 97 -28.90 37.20 -60.58
CA VAL A 97 -29.93 36.20 -60.89
C VAL A 97 -29.43 35.38 -62.07
N VAL A 98 -29.34 34.07 -61.87
CA VAL A 98 -28.92 33.13 -62.90
C VAL A 98 -30.08 32.25 -63.34
N THR A 99 -30.05 31.84 -64.60
CA THR A 99 -31.08 31.05 -65.28
C THR A 99 -30.44 29.86 -66.01
N ASN A 100 -31.27 28.95 -66.53
CA ASN A 100 -30.77 27.83 -67.33
C ASN A 100 -30.05 28.29 -68.60
N ALA A 101 -30.43 29.45 -69.16
CA ALA A 101 -29.71 30.03 -70.30
C ALA A 101 -28.25 30.35 -69.95
N ASN A 102 -27.96 30.74 -68.70
CA ASN A 102 -26.59 30.95 -68.25
C ASN A 102 -25.82 29.63 -68.13
N VAL A 103 -26.47 28.55 -67.70
CA VAL A 103 -25.89 27.19 -67.68
C VAL A 103 -25.54 26.73 -69.09
N ASP A 104 -26.45 26.94 -70.05
CA ASP A 104 -26.26 26.58 -71.45
C ASP A 104 -25.08 27.35 -72.07
N VAL A 105 -25.00 28.66 -71.79
CA VAL A 105 -23.87 29.49 -72.22
C VAL A 105 -22.56 28.92 -71.67
N VAL A 106 -22.45 28.65 -70.37
CA VAL A 106 -21.21 28.15 -69.77
C VAL A 106 -20.85 26.75 -70.28
N SER A 107 -21.84 25.89 -70.47
CA SER A 107 -21.64 24.52 -70.96
C SER A 107 -21.11 24.49 -72.40
N ALA A 108 -21.55 25.45 -73.23
CA ALA A 108 -21.15 25.59 -74.62
C ALA A 108 -19.72 26.15 -74.80
N LEU A 109 -19.12 26.73 -73.76
CA LEU A 109 -17.77 27.31 -73.83
C LEU A 109 -16.69 26.24 -74.00
N LYS A 110 -15.64 26.59 -74.74
CA LYS A 110 -14.43 25.79 -74.90
C LYS A 110 -13.34 26.31 -73.97
N LEU A 111 -12.42 25.43 -73.57
CA LEU A 111 -11.28 25.82 -72.71
C LEU A 111 -10.44 26.94 -73.34
N SER A 112 -10.35 26.97 -74.67
CA SER A 112 -9.67 28.02 -75.44
C SER A 112 -10.25 29.42 -75.23
N ASP A 113 -11.50 29.53 -74.77
CA ASP A 113 -12.17 30.83 -74.59
C ASP A 113 -11.68 31.56 -73.32
N PHE A 114 -10.88 30.88 -72.49
CA PHE A 114 -10.33 31.39 -71.22
C PHE A 114 -8.81 31.58 -71.24
N GLY A 115 -8.13 31.26 -72.34
CA GLY A 115 -6.67 31.33 -72.45
C GLY A 115 -5.94 30.53 -71.38
N GLU A 116 -4.99 31.18 -70.70
CA GLU A 116 -4.23 30.58 -69.59
C GLU A 116 -5.00 30.57 -68.26
N ASP A 117 -6.03 31.40 -68.13
CA ASP A 117 -6.75 31.58 -66.86
C ASP A 117 -7.50 30.29 -66.46
N ASN A 118 -7.67 30.07 -65.16
CA ASN A 118 -8.49 28.98 -64.62
C ASN A 118 -9.94 29.49 -64.51
N PRO A 119 -10.88 28.94 -65.29
CA PRO A 119 -12.20 29.53 -65.43
C PRO A 119 -13.04 29.40 -64.16
N LEU A 120 -12.81 28.35 -63.34
CA LEU A 120 -13.44 28.22 -62.03
C LEU A 120 -12.96 29.31 -61.07
N VAL A 121 -11.65 29.59 -61.01
CA VAL A 121 -11.11 30.62 -60.11
C VAL A 121 -11.54 32.02 -60.55
N ALA A 122 -11.55 32.28 -61.86
CA ALA A 122 -12.03 33.54 -62.42
C ALA A 122 -13.53 33.76 -62.11
N PHE A 123 -14.35 32.72 -62.27
CA PHE A 123 -15.77 32.76 -61.88
C PHE A 123 -15.92 33.00 -60.37
N ALA A 124 -15.14 32.31 -59.54
CA ALA A 124 -15.10 32.51 -58.09
C ALA A 124 -14.82 33.96 -57.71
N GLY A 125 -13.76 34.54 -58.29
CA GLY A 125 -13.36 35.91 -58.05
C GLY A 125 -14.43 36.91 -58.45
N GLY A 126 -15.01 36.74 -59.64
CA GLY A 126 -16.11 37.57 -60.12
C GLY A 126 -17.38 37.46 -59.26
N LEU A 127 -17.72 36.24 -58.83
CA LEU A 127 -18.87 36.01 -57.96
C LEU A 127 -18.70 36.68 -56.61
N VAL A 128 -17.56 36.45 -55.94
CA VAL A 128 -17.26 37.09 -54.64
C VAL A 128 -17.28 38.61 -54.79
N PHE A 129 -16.73 39.15 -55.89
CA PHE A 129 -16.82 40.57 -56.17
C PHE A 129 -18.28 41.04 -56.27
N GLU A 130 -19.11 40.42 -57.10
CA GLU A 130 -20.49 40.87 -57.33
C GLU A 130 -21.38 40.81 -56.09
N ILE A 131 -21.15 39.84 -55.19
CA ILE A 131 -21.92 39.67 -53.96
C ILE A 131 -21.36 40.42 -52.75
N ARG A 132 -20.17 41.06 -52.84
CA ARG A 132 -19.44 41.61 -51.68
C ARG A 132 -20.23 42.59 -50.81
N ASN A 133 -21.17 43.32 -51.41
CA ASN A 133 -22.02 44.28 -50.68
C ASN A 133 -23.08 43.58 -49.82
N SER A 134 -23.41 42.33 -50.15
CA SER A 134 -24.44 41.52 -49.51
C SER A 134 -23.83 40.44 -48.61
N TYR A 135 -22.63 39.99 -48.96
CA TYR A 135 -21.91 38.94 -48.25
C TYR A 135 -20.40 39.12 -48.42
N SER A 136 -19.69 39.29 -47.30
CA SER A 136 -18.23 39.36 -47.26
C SER A 136 -17.67 38.06 -46.66
N PRO A 137 -17.09 37.15 -47.46
CA PRO A 137 -16.47 35.94 -46.90
C PRO A 137 -15.30 36.32 -45.97
N GLN A 138 -15.10 35.52 -44.91
CA GLN A 138 -13.96 35.71 -44.01
C GLN A 138 -12.64 35.47 -44.77
N PRO A 139 -11.64 36.37 -44.67
CA PRO A 139 -10.38 36.26 -45.42
C PRO A 139 -9.63 34.94 -45.17
N THR A 140 -9.71 34.39 -43.96
CA THR A 140 -9.02 33.15 -43.55
C THR A 140 -9.51 31.91 -44.29
N ASN A 141 -10.72 31.95 -44.83
CA ASN A 141 -11.37 30.78 -45.46
C ASN A 141 -11.43 30.90 -46.99
N THR A 142 -10.87 31.97 -47.55
CA THR A 142 -10.89 32.22 -48.99
C THR A 142 -9.50 31.92 -49.56
N PRO A 143 -9.35 30.90 -50.44
CA PRO A 143 -8.07 30.62 -51.09
C PRO A 143 -7.48 31.86 -51.76
N ILE A 144 -6.16 32.06 -51.64
CA ILE A 144 -5.43 33.22 -52.19
C ILE A 144 -5.70 33.39 -53.69
N ALA A 145 -5.87 32.29 -54.42
CA ALA A 145 -6.21 32.29 -55.84
C ALA A 145 -7.54 33.03 -56.13
N ILE A 146 -8.57 32.84 -55.30
CA ILE A 146 -9.87 33.53 -55.46
C ILE A 146 -9.72 35.03 -55.14
N VAL A 147 -8.96 35.38 -54.09
CA VAL A 147 -8.71 36.78 -53.73
C VAL A 147 -7.98 37.52 -54.85
N ARG A 148 -6.98 36.88 -55.46
CA ARG A 148 -6.28 37.40 -56.63
C ARG A 148 -7.26 37.62 -57.80
N GLU A 149 -8.06 36.62 -58.15
CA GLU A 149 -9.01 36.74 -59.26
C GLU A 149 -10.15 37.74 -59.00
N MET A 150 -10.54 37.93 -57.73
CA MET A 150 -11.48 38.97 -57.34
C MET A 150 -10.92 40.37 -57.63
N ALA A 151 -9.64 40.61 -57.30
CA ALA A 151 -8.98 41.88 -57.59
C ALA A 151 -8.84 42.11 -59.11
N SER A 152 -8.51 41.06 -59.86
CA SER A 152 -8.42 41.09 -61.31
C SER A 152 -9.78 41.41 -61.97
N TYR A 153 -10.86 40.76 -61.52
CA TYR A 153 -12.22 41.04 -61.99
C TYR A 153 -12.65 42.47 -61.64
N ALA A 154 -12.33 42.95 -60.43
CA ALA A 154 -12.60 44.32 -60.01
C ALA A 154 -11.95 45.36 -60.92
N ALA A 155 -10.67 45.15 -61.24
CA ALA A 155 -9.91 46.03 -62.13
C ALA A 155 -10.51 46.04 -63.55
N TRP A 156 -10.80 44.86 -64.11
CA TRP A 156 -11.45 44.74 -65.40
C TRP A 156 -12.82 45.43 -65.41
N ARG A 157 -13.60 45.25 -64.34
CA ARG A 157 -14.94 45.85 -64.23
C ARG A 157 -14.89 47.37 -64.20
N ALA A 158 -13.95 47.93 -63.46
CA ALA A 158 -13.71 49.38 -63.42
C ALA A 158 -13.33 49.93 -64.80
N ILE A 159 -12.54 49.19 -65.58
CA ILE A 159 -12.18 49.58 -66.95
C ILE A 159 -13.39 49.50 -67.90
N ASP A 160 -14.18 48.43 -67.83
CA ASP A 160 -15.35 48.28 -68.71
C ASP A 160 -16.43 49.33 -68.41
N GLU A 161 -16.68 49.63 -67.13
CA GLU A 161 -17.57 50.72 -66.72
C GLU A 161 -16.99 52.09 -67.08
N GLY A 162 -15.68 52.27 -66.91
CA GLY A 162 -14.93 53.46 -67.29
C GLY A 162 -14.97 53.80 -68.77
N SER A 163 -14.92 52.79 -69.64
CA SER A 163 -15.00 52.98 -71.10
C SER A 163 -16.32 53.58 -71.58
N ARG A 164 -17.36 53.60 -70.73
CA ARG A 164 -18.67 54.18 -71.01
C ARG A 164 -18.83 55.59 -70.45
N ASP A 165 -17.92 56.05 -69.61
CA ASP A 165 -17.90 57.38 -69.04
C ASP A 165 -17.00 58.31 -69.87
N GLN A 166 -17.62 59.15 -70.70
CA GLN A 166 -16.90 60.07 -71.61
C GLN A 166 -16.15 61.20 -70.88
N THR A 167 -16.26 61.30 -69.55
CA THR A 167 -15.75 62.45 -68.77
C THR A 167 -14.33 62.30 -68.21
N GLY A 168 -13.67 61.14 -68.36
CA GLY A 168 -12.27 60.95 -67.95
C GLY A 168 -12.03 60.77 -66.43
N ALA A 169 -13.04 60.98 -65.58
CA ALA A 169 -12.91 60.87 -64.12
C ALA A 169 -12.50 59.47 -63.61
N ILE A 170 -12.84 58.42 -64.37
CA ILE A 170 -12.48 57.04 -64.03
C ILE A 170 -11.00 56.76 -64.33
N PHE A 171 -10.41 57.44 -65.32
CA PHE A 171 -8.98 57.32 -65.62
C PHE A 171 -8.11 57.89 -64.49
N ASP A 172 -8.50 59.05 -63.95
CA ASP A 172 -7.81 59.66 -62.80
C ASP A 172 -7.91 58.79 -61.55
N ARG A 173 -9.07 58.16 -61.32
CA ARG A 173 -9.26 57.24 -60.20
C ARG A 173 -8.48 55.93 -60.36
N LEU A 174 -8.33 55.42 -61.58
CA LEU A 174 -7.49 54.26 -61.88
C LEU A 174 -6.00 54.56 -61.63
N ASN A 175 -5.51 55.74 -62.00
CA ASN A 175 -4.14 56.15 -61.70
C ASN A 175 -3.89 56.29 -60.20
N GLN A 176 -4.86 56.83 -59.46
CA GLN A 176 -4.77 56.90 -58.01
C GLN A 176 -4.74 55.50 -57.37
N ILE A 177 -5.62 54.60 -57.78
CA ILE A 177 -5.64 53.21 -57.30
C ILE A 177 -4.33 52.49 -57.63
N SER A 178 -3.76 52.70 -58.82
CA SER A 178 -2.47 52.14 -59.19
C SER A 178 -1.36 52.60 -58.25
N SER A 179 -1.32 53.90 -57.94
CA SER A 179 -0.33 54.45 -57.00
C SER A 179 -0.51 53.90 -55.58
N GLU A 180 -1.75 53.74 -55.11
CA GLU A 180 -2.03 53.16 -53.79
C GLU A 180 -1.68 51.66 -53.74
N ALA A 181 -1.93 50.93 -54.83
CA ALA A 181 -1.57 49.52 -54.97
C ALA A 181 -0.05 49.32 -54.95
N ASP A 182 0.71 50.16 -55.66
CA ASP A 182 2.18 50.09 -55.65
C ASP A 182 2.75 50.31 -54.24
N GLN A 183 2.19 51.27 -53.50
CA GLN A 183 2.57 51.51 -52.10
C GLN A 183 2.23 50.32 -51.21
N ALA A 184 1.06 49.71 -51.40
CA ALA A 184 0.65 48.52 -50.65
C ALA A 184 1.57 47.32 -50.93
N VAL A 185 1.95 47.09 -52.20
CA VAL A 185 2.87 46.01 -52.61
C VAL A 185 4.27 46.24 -52.03
N GLN A 186 4.78 47.47 -52.06
CA GLN A 186 6.08 47.79 -51.46
C GLN A 186 6.09 47.55 -49.95
N LYS A 187 5.00 47.93 -49.26
CA LYS A 187 4.83 47.67 -47.83
C LYS A 187 4.77 46.17 -47.55
N ALA A 188 3.99 45.40 -48.31
CA ALA A 188 3.90 43.95 -48.18
C ALA A 188 5.26 43.26 -48.39
N ASN A 189 6.02 43.67 -49.40
CA ASN A 189 7.36 43.14 -49.65
C ASN A 189 8.33 43.43 -48.50
N LYS A 190 8.26 44.64 -47.92
CA LYS A 190 9.06 45.01 -46.74
C LYS A 190 8.70 44.16 -45.52
N ASP A 191 7.41 44.01 -45.24
CA ASP A 191 6.92 43.22 -44.10
C ASP A 191 7.27 41.72 -44.28
N MET A 192 7.19 41.21 -45.51
CA MET A 192 7.59 39.84 -45.84
C MET A 192 9.10 39.61 -45.70
N GLY A 193 9.93 40.61 -46.04
CA GLY A 193 11.37 40.57 -45.77
C GLY A 193 11.71 40.52 -44.27
N VAL A 194 10.98 41.28 -43.45
CA VAL A 194 11.12 41.22 -41.98
C VAL A 194 10.69 39.86 -41.44
N ALA A 195 9.57 39.31 -41.92
CA ALA A 195 9.09 38.00 -41.51
C ALA A 195 10.07 36.87 -41.89
N ALA A 196 10.64 36.91 -43.10
CA ALA A 196 11.64 35.94 -43.55
C ALA A 196 12.91 35.98 -42.67
N ASN A 197 13.36 37.17 -42.29
CA ASN A 197 14.52 37.32 -41.41
C ASN A 197 14.25 36.78 -39.99
N ASN A 198 13.07 37.06 -39.43
CA ASN A 198 12.67 36.51 -38.14
C ASN A 198 12.58 34.98 -38.16
N PHE A 199 12.12 34.41 -39.28
CA PHE A 199 12.05 32.97 -39.46
C PHE A 199 13.44 32.33 -39.52
N ALA A 200 14.40 32.96 -40.19
CA ALA A 200 15.79 32.50 -40.22
C ALA A 200 16.40 32.48 -38.80
N VAL A 201 16.17 33.53 -38.01
CA VAL A 201 16.63 33.61 -36.61
C VAL A 201 16.02 32.52 -35.74
N LEU A 202 14.71 32.28 -35.86
CA LEU A 202 14.02 31.24 -35.10
C LEU A 202 14.54 29.84 -35.46
N THR A 203 14.84 29.61 -36.74
CA THR A 203 15.38 28.33 -37.23
C THR A 203 16.76 28.05 -36.64
N GLU A 204 17.64 29.07 -36.57
CA GLU A 204 18.96 28.90 -35.95
C GLU A 204 18.87 28.68 -34.43
N GLN A 205 17.94 29.34 -33.75
CA GLN A 205 17.67 29.10 -32.33
C GLN A 205 17.17 27.68 -32.06
N LEU A 206 16.29 27.15 -32.91
CA LEU A 206 15.82 25.77 -32.81
C LEU A 206 16.95 24.77 -33.05
N ARG A 207 17.81 25.03 -34.04
CA ARG A 207 18.99 24.21 -34.31
C ARG A 207 19.91 24.13 -33.10
N THR A 208 20.20 25.28 -32.48
CA THR A 208 21.05 25.39 -31.29
C THR A 208 20.44 24.69 -30.07
N ARG A 209 19.12 24.82 -29.87
CA ARG A 209 18.43 24.11 -28.77
C ARG A 209 18.44 22.60 -28.97
N SER A 210 18.26 22.13 -30.20
CA SER A 210 18.30 20.71 -30.53
C SER A 210 19.66 20.10 -30.22
N THR A 211 20.76 20.75 -30.60
CA THR A 211 22.11 20.25 -30.30
C THR A 211 22.38 20.20 -28.80
N THR A 212 21.98 21.22 -28.03
CA THR A 212 22.12 21.19 -26.56
C THR A 212 21.28 20.11 -25.90
N ALA A 213 20.10 19.79 -26.45
CA ALA A 213 19.24 18.73 -25.92
C ALA A 213 19.82 17.33 -26.18
N ILE A 214 20.47 17.12 -27.34
CA ILE A 214 21.17 15.88 -27.67
C ILE A 214 22.33 15.64 -26.70
N GLU A 215 23.17 16.65 -26.46
CA GLU A 215 24.28 16.53 -25.50
C GLU A 215 23.78 16.27 -24.06
N ALA A 216 22.66 16.88 -23.66
CA ALA A 216 22.06 16.62 -22.36
C ALA A 216 21.49 15.19 -22.24
N ALA A 217 20.89 14.68 -23.32
CA ALA A 217 20.39 13.30 -23.37
C ALA A 217 21.51 12.27 -23.31
N GLU A 218 22.65 12.54 -23.95
CA GLU A 218 23.83 11.66 -23.91
C GLU A 218 24.42 11.56 -22.49
N ARG A 219 24.57 12.70 -21.80
CA ARG A 219 24.99 12.71 -20.38
C ARG A 219 23.99 12.02 -19.45
N ALA A 220 22.69 12.14 -19.73
CA ALA A 220 21.67 11.42 -18.97
C ALA A 220 21.75 9.90 -19.19
N ALA A 221 22.03 9.45 -20.41
CA ALA A 221 22.22 8.03 -20.72
C ALA A 221 23.45 7.44 -19.99
N GLU A 222 24.56 8.18 -19.93
CA GLU A 222 25.75 7.77 -19.16
C GLU A 222 25.46 7.62 -17.66
N GLN A 223 24.68 8.56 -17.08
CA GLN A 223 24.27 8.48 -15.68
C GLN A 223 23.37 7.27 -15.42
N VAL A 224 22.45 6.95 -16.32
CA VAL A 224 21.56 5.77 -16.19
C VAL A 224 22.37 4.46 -16.20
N ALA A 225 23.41 4.36 -17.02
CA ALA A 225 24.31 3.20 -17.02
C ALA A 225 25.07 3.06 -15.68
N ALA A 226 25.55 4.16 -15.11
CA ALA A 226 26.18 4.18 -13.79
C ALA A 226 25.19 3.78 -12.66
N PHE A 227 23.93 4.23 -12.74
CA PHE A 227 22.88 3.86 -11.80
C PHE A 227 22.53 2.36 -11.86
N GLN A 228 22.49 1.75 -13.05
CA GLN A 228 22.26 0.30 -13.17
C GLN A 228 23.36 -0.54 -12.52
N LEU A 229 24.63 -0.12 -12.67
CA LEU A 229 25.77 -0.74 -11.99
C LEU A 229 25.64 -0.64 -10.47
N HIS A 230 25.28 0.55 -9.95
CA HIS A 230 25.03 0.75 -8.52
C HIS A 230 23.84 -0.07 -8.00
N ALA A 231 22.74 -0.16 -8.76
CA ALA A 231 21.58 -0.96 -8.39
C ALA A 231 21.93 -2.45 -8.28
N LYS A 232 22.76 -2.96 -9.21
CA LYS A 232 23.23 -4.35 -9.20
C LYS A 232 24.17 -4.64 -8.01
N ASP A 233 25.07 -3.72 -7.66
CA ASP A 233 25.91 -3.84 -6.45
C ASP A 233 25.06 -3.86 -5.18
N LEU A 234 24.04 -2.98 -5.12
CA LEU A 234 23.16 -2.90 -3.97
C LEU A 234 22.32 -4.18 -3.80
N GLN A 235 21.86 -4.77 -4.91
CA GLN A 235 21.14 -6.04 -4.89
C GLN A 235 22.04 -7.19 -4.39
N ALA A 236 23.29 -7.27 -4.86
CA ALA A 236 24.24 -8.27 -4.37
C ALA A 236 24.55 -8.11 -2.86
N ARG A 237 24.59 -6.88 -2.35
CA ARG A 237 24.74 -6.60 -0.91
C ARG A 237 23.51 -6.99 -0.11
N LEU A 238 22.31 -6.76 -0.66
CA LEU A 238 21.05 -7.17 -0.02
C LEU A 238 20.96 -8.69 0.09
N ASP A 239 21.27 -9.42 -0.98
CA ASP A 239 21.27 -10.89 -0.98
C ASP A 239 22.30 -11.43 0.03
N GLY A 240 23.49 -10.81 0.10
CA GLY A 240 24.52 -11.16 1.09
C GLY A 240 24.10 -10.85 2.53
N PHE A 241 23.35 -9.76 2.74
CA PHE A 241 22.83 -9.39 4.05
C PHE A 241 21.69 -10.29 4.50
N GLU A 242 20.81 -10.71 3.59
CA GLU A 242 19.75 -11.68 3.88
C GLU A 242 20.33 -13.04 4.30
N ALA A 243 21.37 -13.52 3.60
CA ALA A 243 22.08 -14.73 3.97
C ALA A 243 22.77 -14.62 5.34
N ASP A 244 23.38 -13.48 5.66
CA ASP A 244 24.01 -13.22 6.97
C ASP A 244 22.97 -13.13 8.10
N ILE A 245 21.80 -12.53 7.85
CA ILE A 245 20.69 -12.50 8.80
C ILE A 245 20.19 -13.90 9.09
N GLN A 246 19.94 -14.73 8.05
CA GLN A 246 19.46 -16.10 8.24
C GLN A 246 20.47 -16.96 9.00
N ALA A 247 21.77 -16.83 8.68
CA ALA A 247 22.82 -17.54 9.41
C ALA A 247 22.87 -17.13 10.88
N LYS A 248 22.76 -15.82 11.17
CA LYS A 248 22.74 -15.30 12.54
C LYS A 248 21.46 -15.62 13.30
N SER A 249 20.31 -15.67 12.64
CA SER A 249 19.04 -16.05 13.29
C SER A 249 19.04 -17.52 13.69
N LEU A 250 19.57 -18.41 12.83
CA LEU A 250 19.72 -19.83 13.15
C LEU A 250 20.69 -20.05 14.32
N ASP A 251 21.85 -19.39 14.30
CA ASP A 251 22.82 -19.43 15.41
C ASP A 251 22.23 -18.86 16.72
N ALA A 252 21.44 -17.80 16.63
CA ALA A 252 20.76 -17.22 17.79
C ALA A 252 19.66 -18.14 18.35
N GLU A 253 18.88 -18.82 17.50
CA GLU A 253 17.89 -19.81 17.94
C GLU A 253 18.53 -21.03 18.60
N GLU A 254 19.66 -21.52 18.08
CA GLU A 254 20.44 -22.60 18.68
C GLU A 254 21.01 -22.18 20.05
N LYS A 255 21.59 -20.99 20.14
CA LYS A 255 22.08 -20.44 21.42
C LYS A 255 20.96 -20.18 22.42
N LEU A 256 19.81 -19.67 21.98
CA LEU A 256 18.67 -19.40 22.85
C LEU A 256 18.06 -20.69 23.39
N SER A 257 17.87 -21.70 22.52
CA SER A 257 17.34 -22.99 22.94
C SER A 257 18.28 -23.73 23.89
N SER A 258 19.60 -23.70 23.63
CA SER A 258 20.59 -24.26 24.56
C SER A 258 20.62 -23.53 25.91
N PHE A 259 20.51 -22.19 25.91
CA PHE A 259 20.42 -21.39 27.14
C PHE A 259 19.14 -21.68 27.93
N LEU A 260 17.98 -21.76 27.26
CA LEU A 260 16.71 -22.09 27.90
C LEU A 260 16.74 -23.48 28.52
N ASN A 261 17.28 -24.48 27.81
CA ASN A 261 17.46 -25.84 28.34
C ASN A 261 18.39 -25.86 29.56
N ALA A 262 19.51 -25.12 29.51
CA ALA A 262 20.44 -25.01 30.63
C ALA A 262 19.81 -24.29 31.85
N ALA A 263 19.03 -23.23 31.61
CA ALA A 263 18.31 -22.50 32.65
C ALA A 263 17.24 -23.36 33.31
N GLN A 264 16.46 -24.12 32.53
CA GLN A 264 15.45 -25.04 33.04
C GLN A 264 16.08 -26.19 33.84
N ALA A 265 17.23 -26.72 33.40
CA ALA A 265 17.97 -27.71 34.17
C ALA A 265 18.45 -27.15 35.53
N ARG A 266 18.93 -25.90 35.54
CA ARG A 266 19.40 -25.22 36.76
C ARG A 266 18.27 -24.97 37.78
N THR A 267 17.07 -24.63 37.33
CA THR A 267 15.92 -24.39 38.23
C THR A 267 15.41 -25.69 38.84
N ALA A 268 15.25 -26.75 38.05
CA ALA A 268 14.85 -28.06 38.55
C ALA A 268 15.84 -28.59 39.59
N TYR A 269 17.14 -28.39 39.34
CA TYR A 269 18.19 -28.78 40.26
C TYR A 269 18.11 -28.04 41.61
N ARG A 270 17.95 -26.71 41.57
CA ARG A 270 17.88 -25.88 42.79
C ARG A 270 16.74 -26.29 43.71
N GLN A 271 15.61 -26.71 43.13
CA GLN A 271 14.46 -27.21 43.90
C GLN A 271 14.76 -28.51 44.66
N VAL A 272 15.55 -29.41 44.06
CA VAL A 272 15.93 -30.67 44.70
C VAL A 272 16.91 -30.42 45.86
N VAL A 273 17.90 -29.53 45.66
CA VAL A 273 18.83 -29.14 46.74
C VAL A 273 18.08 -28.48 47.89
N SER A 274 17.20 -27.51 47.59
CA SER A 274 16.45 -26.81 48.64
C SER A 274 15.58 -27.76 49.45
N TYR A 275 14.95 -28.75 48.81
CA TYR A 275 14.14 -29.75 49.50
C TYR A 275 14.94 -30.53 50.57
N TRP A 276 16.14 -30.99 50.24
CA TRP A 276 16.98 -31.73 51.19
C TRP A 276 17.57 -30.84 52.27
N SER A 277 17.91 -29.59 51.93
CA SER A 277 18.36 -28.57 52.88
C SER A 277 17.28 -28.22 53.92
N ASP A 278 16.04 -28.04 53.45
CA ASP A 278 14.87 -27.81 54.30
C ASP A 278 14.62 -29.01 55.20
N ARG A 279 14.72 -30.23 54.66
CA ARG A 279 14.55 -31.48 55.43
C ARG A 279 15.61 -31.65 56.52
N ALA A 280 16.86 -31.27 56.24
CA ALA A 280 17.93 -31.26 57.22
C ALA A 280 17.65 -30.24 58.33
N THR A 281 17.17 -29.05 57.97
CA THR A 281 16.81 -27.98 58.91
C THR A 281 15.65 -28.37 59.82
N ASP A 282 14.60 -29.00 59.28
CA ASP A 282 13.48 -29.49 60.07
C ASP A 282 13.89 -30.59 61.05
N SER A 283 14.75 -31.51 60.59
CA SER A 283 15.29 -32.58 61.45
C SER A 283 16.19 -32.01 62.55
N TRP A 284 16.97 -30.96 62.25
CA TRP A 284 17.76 -30.24 63.25
C TRP A 284 16.87 -29.53 64.28
N ARG A 285 15.79 -28.86 63.85
CA ARG A 285 14.83 -28.23 64.77
C ARG A 285 14.19 -29.29 65.69
N ALA A 286 13.76 -30.42 65.15
CA ALA A 286 13.22 -31.53 65.93
C ALA A 286 14.24 -32.10 66.93
N LEU A 287 15.52 -32.20 66.52
CA LEU A 287 16.62 -32.59 67.40
C LEU A 287 16.78 -31.60 68.55
N VAL A 288 16.85 -30.30 68.28
CA VAL A 288 17.02 -29.25 69.30
C VAL A 288 15.86 -29.25 70.30
N ILE A 289 14.61 -29.32 69.80
CA ILE A 289 13.41 -29.35 70.65
C ILE A 289 13.42 -30.59 71.54
N SER A 290 13.73 -31.76 70.98
CA SER A 290 13.77 -33.01 71.76
C SER A 290 14.95 -33.06 72.74
N SER A 291 16.12 -32.53 72.38
CA SER A 291 17.28 -32.38 73.28
C SER A 291 16.95 -31.44 74.43
N LEU A 292 16.26 -30.32 74.17
CA LEU A 292 15.83 -29.38 75.21
C LEU A 292 14.82 -30.05 76.14
N ALA A 293 13.82 -30.75 75.59
CA ALA A 293 12.87 -31.53 76.38
C ALA A 293 13.61 -32.56 77.25
N LEU A 294 14.51 -33.33 76.68
CA LEU A 294 15.31 -34.32 77.41
C LEU A 294 16.14 -33.68 78.54
N ALA A 295 16.75 -32.52 78.30
CA ALA A 295 17.49 -31.77 79.32
C ALA A 295 16.56 -31.29 80.45
N VAL A 296 15.35 -30.83 80.13
CA VAL A 296 14.33 -30.46 81.13
C VAL A 296 13.91 -31.68 81.96
N PHE A 297 13.68 -32.84 81.32
CA PHE A 297 13.35 -34.06 82.05
C PHE A 297 14.51 -34.52 82.95
N LEU A 298 15.73 -34.65 82.40
CA LEU A 298 16.87 -35.21 83.15
C LEU A 298 17.48 -34.27 84.19
N ILE A 299 17.45 -32.96 83.96
CA ILE A 299 18.13 -31.97 84.81
C ILE A 299 17.12 -31.01 85.44
N GLY A 300 16.20 -30.49 84.63
CA GLY A 300 15.21 -29.50 85.10
C GLY A 300 14.29 -30.03 86.19
N LEU A 301 13.67 -31.20 85.98
CA LEU A 301 12.75 -31.80 86.96
C LEU A 301 13.45 -32.17 88.27
N PRO A 302 14.64 -32.81 88.30
CA PRO A 302 15.37 -33.03 89.54
C PRO A 302 15.74 -31.74 90.27
N ILE A 303 16.18 -30.70 89.56
CA ILE A 303 16.50 -29.40 90.18
C ILE A 303 15.24 -28.79 90.79
N LEU A 304 14.12 -28.75 90.06
CA LEU A 304 12.85 -28.25 90.58
C LEU A 304 12.37 -29.05 91.78
N ALA A 305 12.52 -30.38 91.77
CA ALA A 305 12.16 -31.23 92.90
C ALA A 305 13.00 -30.94 94.16
N VAL A 306 14.27 -30.56 94.00
CA VAL A 306 15.15 -30.15 95.12
C VAL A 306 14.79 -28.75 95.63
N LEU A 307 14.47 -27.81 94.74
CA LEU A 307 14.08 -26.45 95.12
C LEU A 307 12.71 -26.42 95.83
N GLU A 308 11.75 -27.20 95.34
CA GLU A 308 10.37 -27.31 95.86
C GLU A 308 10.20 -28.56 96.74
N ASN A 309 11.21 -28.87 97.56
CA ASN A 309 11.25 -30.10 98.35
C ASN A 309 10.01 -30.25 99.26
N ASP A 310 9.52 -29.16 99.86
CA ASP A 310 8.33 -29.18 100.71
C ASP A 310 7.08 -29.64 99.94
N THR A 311 6.90 -29.14 98.71
CA THR A 311 5.79 -29.54 97.83
C THR A 311 5.88 -31.01 97.45
N VAL A 312 7.09 -31.50 97.11
CA VAL A 312 7.32 -32.91 96.76
C VAL A 312 7.07 -33.82 97.95
N ILE A 313 7.58 -33.47 99.13
CA ILE A 313 7.36 -34.23 100.38
C ILE A 313 5.87 -34.27 100.72
N ASN A 314 5.15 -33.15 100.61
CA ASN A 314 3.71 -33.10 100.87
C ASN A 314 2.92 -33.94 99.86
N PHE A 315 3.28 -33.90 98.59
CA PHE A 315 2.68 -34.77 97.56
C PHE A 315 2.91 -36.26 97.87
N LEU A 316 4.14 -36.65 98.23
CA LEU A 316 4.47 -38.02 98.63
C LEU A 316 3.72 -38.46 99.89
N LYS A 317 3.54 -37.57 100.87
CA LYS A 317 2.70 -37.82 102.05
C LYS A 317 1.25 -38.05 101.66
N HIS A 318 0.65 -37.18 100.85
CA HIS A 318 -0.72 -37.37 100.36
C HIS A 318 -0.91 -38.68 99.58
N LEU A 319 0.07 -39.06 98.76
CA LEU A 319 0.04 -40.33 98.03
C LEU A 319 0.12 -41.54 98.98
N THR A 320 0.95 -41.42 100.03
CA THR A 320 1.11 -42.46 101.06
C THR A 320 -0.15 -42.58 101.92
N ASP A 321 -0.77 -41.45 102.27
CA ASP A 321 -2.01 -41.39 103.04
C ASP A 321 -3.20 -41.91 102.24
N ALA A 322 -3.28 -41.60 100.94
CA ALA A 322 -4.30 -42.14 100.06
C ALA A 322 -4.20 -43.67 99.86
N THR A 323 -3.00 -44.24 100.07
CA THR A 323 -2.75 -45.68 99.99
C THR A 323 -2.73 -46.37 101.36
N ASN A 324 -2.97 -45.62 102.45
CA ASN A 324 -3.17 -46.18 103.78
C ASN A 324 -4.58 -46.77 103.88
N VAL A 325 -4.71 -48.08 103.57
CA VAL A 325 -5.92 -48.86 103.89
C VAL A 325 -5.97 -49.07 105.41
N PRO A 326 -7.04 -48.64 106.12
CA PRO A 326 -7.16 -48.87 107.55
C PRO A 326 -7.24 -50.38 107.82
N LEU A 327 -6.21 -50.92 108.48
CA LEU A 327 -6.19 -52.30 108.92
C LEU A 327 -7.09 -52.39 110.16
N GLY A 328 -8.13 -53.22 110.11
CA GLY A 328 -8.96 -53.54 111.27
C GLY A 328 -8.12 -54.16 112.40
N SER A 329 -8.69 -54.26 113.60
CA SER A 329 -8.01 -54.70 114.84
C SER A 329 -7.44 -56.14 114.81
N GLU A 330 -7.68 -56.90 113.75
CA GLU A 330 -7.05 -58.21 113.50
C GLU A 330 -6.41 -58.23 112.09
N PRO A 331 -5.10 -57.95 111.96
CA PRO A 331 -4.45 -57.88 110.66
C PRO A 331 -4.25 -59.28 110.07
N ASN A 332 -5.06 -59.63 109.07
CA ASN A 332 -4.81 -60.79 108.21
C ASN A 332 -3.54 -60.52 107.37
N ALA A 333 -2.56 -61.44 107.41
CA ALA A 333 -1.27 -61.34 106.70
C ALA A 333 -1.42 -61.06 105.18
N VAL A 334 -2.54 -61.49 104.58
CA VAL A 334 -2.88 -61.21 103.19
C VAL A 334 -3.15 -59.71 102.96
N VAL A 335 -3.86 -59.04 103.87
CA VAL A 335 -4.19 -57.61 103.74
C VAL A 335 -2.95 -56.75 103.90
N LEU A 336 -2.02 -57.12 104.80
CA LEU A 336 -0.75 -56.43 104.96
C LEU A 336 0.12 -56.53 103.69
N THR A 337 0.15 -57.70 103.05
CA THR A 337 0.91 -57.91 101.80
C THR A 337 0.30 -57.14 100.63
N VAL A 338 -1.03 -57.08 100.52
CA VAL A 338 -1.71 -56.28 99.47
C VAL A 338 -1.48 -54.77 99.69
N ALA A 339 -1.46 -54.30 100.94
CA ALA A 339 -1.19 -52.90 101.27
C ALA A 339 0.26 -52.49 100.94
N THR A 340 1.26 -53.36 101.17
CA THR A 340 2.65 -53.05 100.81
C THR A 340 2.89 -53.12 99.30
N VAL A 341 2.30 -54.11 98.62
CA VAL A 341 2.39 -54.24 97.16
C VAL A 341 1.73 -53.05 96.45
N SER A 342 0.54 -52.61 96.90
CA SER A 342 -0.14 -51.45 96.30
C SER A 342 0.68 -50.16 96.44
N ARG A 343 1.32 -49.91 97.59
CA ARG A 343 2.24 -48.77 97.76
C ARG A 343 3.44 -48.84 96.82
N LEU A 344 4.05 -50.02 96.70
CA LEU A 344 5.16 -50.23 95.78
C LEU A 344 4.73 -49.97 94.33
N VAL A 345 3.58 -50.48 93.92
CA VAL A 345 3.02 -50.29 92.58
C VAL A 345 2.77 -48.81 92.28
N VAL A 346 2.22 -48.08 93.24
CA VAL A 346 1.91 -46.65 93.08
C VAL A 346 3.16 -45.79 92.88
N ILE A 347 4.31 -46.15 93.47
CA ILE A 347 5.60 -45.44 93.25
C ILE A 347 6.31 -45.94 91.99
N THR A 348 6.30 -47.25 91.75
CA THR A 348 7.05 -47.87 90.65
C THR A 348 6.44 -47.59 89.28
N ILE A 349 5.11 -47.52 89.15
CA ILE A 349 4.46 -47.23 87.86
C ILE A 349 4.86 -45.85 87.31
N PRO A 350 4.71 -44.72 88.05
CA PRO A 350 5.12 -43.41 87.55
C PRO A 350 6.61 -43.35 87.19
N LEU A 351 7.47 -44.00 87.99
CA LEU A 351 8.90 -44.06 87.75
C LEU A 351 9.23 -44.88 86.49
N ALA A 352 8.58 -46.02 86.28
CA ALA A 352 8.70 -46.81 85.06
C ALA A 352 8.20 -46.04 83.83
N LEU A 353 7.07 -45.34 83.94
CA LEU A 353 6.55 -44.47 82.88
C LEU A 353 7.52 -43.31 82.57
N TYR A 354 8.14 -42.73 83.59
CA TYR A 354 9.14 -41.67 83.45
C TYR A 354 10.39 -42.17 82.70
N PHE A 355 10.96 -43.31 83.09
CA PHE A 355 12.08 -43.92 82.38
C PHE A 355 11.71 -44.32 80.94
N TRP A 356 10.49 -44.82 80.74
CA TRP A 356 9.99 -45.16 79.41
C TRP A 356 9.85 -43.91 78.52
N LEU A 357 9.37 -42.79 79.07
CA LEU A 357 9.29 -41.52 78.36
C LEU A 357 10.67 -40.99 77.97
N ILE A 358 11.65 -41.04 78.89
CA ILE A 358 13.05 -40.71 78.58
C ILE A 358 13.58 -41.58 77.44
N LYS A 359 13.33 -42.91 77.50
CA LYS A 359 13.76 -43.85 76.45
C LYS A 359 13.16 -43.48 75.09
N LEU A 360 11.89 -43.06 75.04
CA LEU A 360 11.25 -42.58 73.81
C LEU A 360 11.89 -41.29 73.29
N LEU A 361 12.15 -40.32 74.18
CA LEU A 361 12.81 -39.06 73.80
C LEU A 361 14.21 -39.29 73.25
N VAL A 362 15.00 -40.17 73.89
CA VAL A 362 16.35 -40.54 73.40
C VAL A 362 16.26 -41.23 72.04
N ARG A 363 15.33 -42.17 71.83
CA ARG A 363 15.14 -42.83 70.52
C ARG A 363 14.74 -41.83 69.44
N PHE A 364 13.85 -40.90 69.77
CA PHE A 364 13.44 -39.83 68.85
C PHE A 364 14.59 -38.88 68.51
N ASN A 365 15.42 -38.54 69.50
CA ASN A 365 16.59 -37.69 69.32
C ASN A 365 17.62 -38.33 68.37
N ILE A 366 17.97 -39.59 68.60
CA ILE A 366 18.87 -40.36 67.73
C ILE A 366 18.31 -40.43 66.29
N ARG A 367 17.00 -40.68 66.15
CA ARG A 367 16.36 -40.71 64.82
C ARG A 367 16.43 -39.36 64.12
N SER A 368 16.20 -38.26 64.84
CA SER A 368 16.29 -36.90 64.29
C SER A 368 17.71 -36.55 63.86
N MET A 369 18.71 -36.98 64.63
CA MET A 369 20.13 -36.83 64.29
C MET A 369 20.49 -37.60 63.01
N LEU A 370 20.06 -38.86 62.90
CA LEU A 370 20.31 -39.69 61.71
C LEU A 370 19.61 -39.14 60.45
N LEU A 371 18.38 -38.64 60.59
CA LEU A 371 17.65 -38.00 59.48
C LEU A 371 18.32 -36.71 59.01
N MET A 372 18.86 -35.92 59.94
CA MET A 372 19.61 -34.71 59.62
C MET A 372 20.90 -35.06 58.85
N ASP A 373 21.66 -36.06 59.30
CA ASP A 373 22.90 -36.46 58.64
C ASP A 373 22.64 -37.07 57.25
N ASP A 374 21.63 -37.93 57.10
CA ASP A 374 21.22 -38.47 55.80
C ASP A 374 20.79 -37.37 54.81
N ALA A 375 20.01 -36.38 55.26
CA ALA A 375 19.60 -35.27 54.41
C ALA A 375 20.80 -34.42 53.94
N ARG A 376 21.76 -34.13 54.83
CA ARG A 376 23.00 -33.41 54.49
C ARG A 376 23.90 -34.20 53.54
N GLN A 377 23.99 -35.52 53.72
CA GLN A 377 24.73 -36.38 52.81
C GLN A 377 24.11 -36.34 51.41
N ARG A 378 22.78 -36.44 51.30
CA ARG A 378 22.07 -36.34 50.00
C ARG A 378 22.25 -34.97 49.35
N GLU A 379 22.13 -33.90 50.12
CA GLU A 379 22.42 -32.53 49.67
C GLU A 379 23.84 -32.42 49.10
N THR A 380 24.85 -32.90 49.83
CA THR A 380 26.26 -32.87 49.39
C THR A 380 26.50 -33.69 48.11
N ILE A 381 25.87 -34.86 47.99
CA ILE A 381 25.96 -35.70 46.78
C ILE A 381 25.37 -34.96 45.57
N ILE A 382 24.21 -34.33 45.75
CA ILE A 382 23.53 -33.54 44.70
C ILE A 382 24.38 -32.31 44.32
N GLU A 383 24.96 -31.60 45.28
CA GLU A 383 25.88 -30.47 45.06
C GLU A 383 27.14 -30.86 44.30
N THR A 384 27.77 -31.96 44.70
CA THR A 384 28.98 -32.46 44.06
C THR A 384 28.69 -32.88 42.62
N TYR A 385 27.60 -33.62 42.40
CA TYR A 385 27.20 -34.04 41.05
C TYR A 385 26.93 -32.85 40.12
N TYR A 386 26.28 -31.80 40.63
CA TYR A 386 26.04 -30.60 39.83
C TYR A 386 27.31 -29.85 39.46
N LYS A 387 28.25 -29.71 40.40
CA LYS A 387 29.56 -29.12 40.11
C LYS A 387 30.32 -29.93 39.06
N MET A 388 30.18 -31.26 39.05
CA MET A 388 30.77 -32.11 38.01
C MET A 388 30.07 -31.93 36.65
N ILE A 389 28.75 -31.72 36.62
CA ILE A 389 28.03 -31.39 35.37
C ILE A 389 28.46 -30.01 34.84
N GLU A 390 28.58 -29.01 35.71
CA GLU A 390 28.99 -27.65 35.34
C GLU A 390 30.41 -27.61 34.76
N GLN A 391 31.30 -28.51 35.20
CA GLN A 391 32.66 -28.66 34.70
C GLN A 391 32.78 -29.64 33.52
N GLU A 392 31.65 -30.11 32.96
CA GLU A 392 31.61 -31.14 31.91
C GLU A 392 32.37 -32.44 32.25
N ALA A 393 32.59 -32.69 33.55
CA ALA A 393 33.38 -33.81 34.05
C ALA A 393 32.55 -35.06 34.36
N ALA A 394 31.21 -34.97 34.33
CA ALA A 394 30.29 -36.07 34.60
C ALA A 394 29.76 -36.70 33.30
N THR A 395 29.83 -38.03 33.19
CA THR A 395 29.24 -38.75 32.06
C THR A 395 27.79 -39.15 32.34
N LYS A 396 27.09 -39.66 31.31
CA LYS A 396 25.69 -40.12 31.46
C LYS A 396 25.60 -41.35 32.37
N GLU A 397 26.66 -42.16 32.47
CA GLU A 397 26.71 -43.29 33.39
C GLU A 397 26.67 -42.84 34.86
N ASP A 398 27.39 -41.76 35.21
CA ASP A 398 27.45 -41.21 36.57
C ASP A 398 26.06 -40.81 37.10
N ARG A 399 25.14 -40.42 36.23
CA ARG A 399 23.75 -40.11 36.60
C ARG A 399 23.06 -41.29 37.27
N SER A 400 23.25 -42.50 36.75
CA SER A 400 22.63 -43.71 37.30
C SER A 400 23.22 -44.04 38.68
N MET A 401 24.54 -43.87 38.85
CA MET A 401 25.24 -44.08 40.10
C MET A 401 24.79 -43.08 41.18
N ILE A 402 24.62 -41.81 40.83
CA ILE A 402 24.14 -40.77 41.75
C ILE A 402 22.67 -40.99 42.12
N LEU A 403 21.82 -41.36 41.17
CA LEU A 403 20.42 -41.70 41.46
C LEU A 403 20.32 -42.91 42.39
N GLN A 404 21.17 -43.92 42.19
CA GLN A 404 21.25 -45.07 43.10
C GLN A 404 21.70 -44.63 44.51
N ALA A 405 22.68 -43.74 44.61
CA ALA A 405 23.15 -43.19 45.87
C ALA A 405 22.08 -42.35 46.58
N LEU A 406 21.24 -41.61 45.85
CA LEU A 406 20.15 -40.79 46.40
C LEU A 406 18.92 -41.60 46.81
N CYS A 407 18.64 -42.69 46.11
CA CYS A 407 17.51 -43.57 46.40
C CYS A 407 17.81 -44.63 47.46
N ARG A 408 19.01 -44.66 48.03
CA ARG A 408 19.34 -45.62 49.09
C ARG A 408 18.49 -45.37 50.35
N PRO A 409 18.05 -46.43 51.05
CA PRO A 409 17.35 -46.26 52.31
C PRO A 409 18.28 -45.58 53.34
N PRO A 410 17.74 -44.67 54.17
CA PRO A 410 18.54 -44.00 55.19
C PRO A 410 19.13 -45.02 56.18
N PRO A 411 20.38 -44.80 56.64
CA PRO A 411 21.00 -45.66 57.65
C PRO A 411 20.13 -45.72 58.91
N GLY A 412 19.86 -46.92 59.41
CA GLY A 412 18.97 -47.15 60.55
C GLY A 412 17.50 -47.47 60.20
N HIS A 413 17.13 -47.56 58.91
CA HIS A 413 15.85 -48.17 58.48
C HIS A 413 16.01 -49.64 58.02
N GLY A 414 17.20 -50.22 58.17
CA GLY A 414 17.42 -51.65 57.96
C GLY A 414 16.89 -52.46 59.13
N GLY A 415 15.76 -53.14 58.96
CA GLY A 415 15.35 -54.25 59.83
C GLY A 415 15.01 -53.90 61.28
N ASP A 416 14.65 -52.64 61.61
CA ASP A 416 14.08 -52.31 62.93
C ASP A 416 12.60 -52.77 63.04
N ASN A 417 12.24 -53.81 62.27
CA ASN A 417 11.23 -54.77 62.70
C ASN A 417 11.77 -55.41 63.97
N VAL A 418 11.48 -54.78 65.10
CA VAL A 418 11.24 -55.55 66.30
C VAL A 418 10.10 -56.50 65.91
N GLU A 419 10.43 -57.70 65.44
CA GLU A 419 9.47 -58.78 65.35
C GLU A 419 8.80 -58.80 66.73
N PRO A 420 7.48 -58.55 66.82
CA PRO A 420 6.82 -58.62 68.11
C PRO A 420 7.17 -60.00 68.68
N PRO A 421 7.63 -60.11 69.94
CA PRO A 421 8.01 -61.40 70.49
C PRO A 421 6.86 -62.35 70.23
N SER A 422 7.12 -63.38 69.41
CA SER A 422 6.09 -64.32 69.03
C SER A 422 5.52 -64.90 70.31
N VAL A 423 4.21 -64.96 70.43
CA VAL A 423 3.53 -65.45 71.64
C VAL A 423 4.00 -66.88 71.98
N THR A 424 4.55 -67.61 70.99
CA THR A 424 5.23 -68.89 71.16
C THR A 424 6.44 -68.83 72.10
N ASP A 425 7.26 -67.77 72.07
CA ASP A 425 8.46 -67.65 72.92
C ASP A 425 8.08 -67.39 74.39
N ILE A 426 6.93 -66.74 74.62
CA ILE A 426 6.40 -66.50 75.97
C ILE A 426 5.77 -67.79 76.52
N ILE A 427 5.12 -68.60 75.68
CA ILE A 427 4.53 -69.89 76.06
C ILE A 427 5.62 -70.94 76.33
N GLU A 428 6.67 -71.01 75.50
CA GLU A 428 7.77 -71.96 75.70
C GLU A 428 8.56 -71.66 76.98
N ARG A 429 8.70 -70.38 77.35
CA ARG A 429 9.34 -69.96 78.60
C ARG A 429 8.46 -70.15 79.85
N ALA A 430 7.13 -70.19 79.67
CA ALA A 430 6.17 -70.48 80.75
C ALA A 430 5.97 -72.00 80.96
N VAL A 431 6.02 -72.80 79.90
CA VAL A 431 5.87 -74.26 79.93
C VAL A 431 7.19 -74.95 80.31
N GLY A 432 8.35 -74.35 79.98
CA GLY A 432 9.67 -74.87 80.31
C GLY A 432 10.11 -74.75 81.78
N LYS A 433 9.26 -74.21 82.67
CA LYS A 433 9.61 -73.97 84.10
C LYS A 433 8.73 -74.74 85.11
N SER A 434 7.98 -75.75 84.66
CA SER A 434 7.20 -76.65 85.53
C SER A 434 7.68 -78.10 85.54
N VAL A 435 8.91 -78.37 85.09
CA VAL A 435 9.57 -79.67 85.28
C VAL A 435 10.99 -79.43 85.81
N SER A 436 11.08 -79.15 87.11
CA SER A 436 12.19 -79.54 88.00
C SER A 436 11.73 -79.39 89.45
#